data_AF-A0A6M1TGB3-F1
#
_entry.id   AF-A0A6M1TGB3-F1
#
_cell.length_a   1.000
_cell.length_b   1.000
_cell.length_c   1.000
_cell.angle_alpha   90.00
_cell.angle_beta   90.00
_cell.angle_gamma   90.00
#
_symmetry.space_group_name_H-M   'P 1'
#
loop_
_entity.id
_entity.type
_entity.pdbx_description
1 polymer ?
#
loop_
_entity_poly.entity_id
_entity_poly.type
_entity_poly.pdbx_seq_one_letter_code
_entity_poly.pdbx_strand_id
1 'polypeptide(L)'
;MAKKKLTLTVEEGVIKRVKKYAEKHGTSVSNLFEDKLGPMAAKDEDIGFTPKPGSLTEKIIGSLNRSGKEPAGDYKEIVTQEIRKKYSE
;
A
#
# COMPACT_ATOMS: atom_id res chain seq x y z
N MET A 1 15.51 -11.18 11.00
CA MET A 1 14.10 -11.56 10.75
C MET A 1 14.05 -13.03 10.37
N ALA A 2 13.09 -13.78 10.89
CA ALA A 2 12.92 -15.20 10.55
C ALA A 2 12.30 -15.32 9.14
N LYS A 3 12.89 -16.16 8.28
CA LYS A 3 12.39 -16.43 6.93
C LYS A 3 11.53 -17.68 6.96
N LYS A 4 10.38 -17.65 6.27
CA LYS A 4 9.49 -18.81 6.06
C LYS A 4 9.37 -19.11 4.57
N LYS A 5 9.19 -20.37 4.22
CA LYS A 5 9.01 -20.82 2.83
C LYS A 5 7.52 -20.98 2.53
N LEU A 6 7.07 -20.38 1.43
CA LEU A 6 5.74 -20.58 0.86
C LEU A 6 5.88 -21.36 -0.46
N THR A 7 5.16 -22.47 -0.59
CA THR A 7 5.11 -23.26 -1.83
C THR A 7 3.72 -23.11 -2.43
N LEU A 8 3.65 -22.67 -3.69
CA LEU A 8 2.39 -22.43 -4.41
C LEU A 8 2.36 -23.26 -5.69
N THR A 9 1.20 -23.84 -5.98
CA THR A 9 0.93 -24.47 -7.28
C THR A 9 0.31 -23.41 -8.19
N VAL A 10 0.99 -23.13 -9.30
CA VAL A 10 0.55 -22.15 -10.30
C VAL A 10 0.83 -22.71 -11.69
N GLU A 11 0.12 -22.20 -12.69
CA GLU A 11 0.33 -22.60 -14.08
C GLU A 11 1.78 -22.33 -14.55
N GLU A 12 2.32 -23.24 -15.35
CA GLU A 12 3.69 -23.12 -15.87
C GLU A 12 3.90 -21.84 -16.68
N GLY A 13 2.88 -21.44 -17.47
CA GLY A 13 2.91 -20.20 -18.24
C GLY A 13 3.04 -18.96 -17.36
N VAL A 14 2.41 -18.96 -16.18
CA VAL A 14 2.51 -17.88 -15.21
C VAL A 14 3.93 -17.80 -14.64
N ILE A 15 4.53 -18.93 -14.26
CA ILE A 15 5.91 -18.99 -13.75
C ILE A 15 6.89 -18.39 -14.77
N LYS A 16 6.77 -18.77 -16.05
CA LYS A 16 7.65 -18.25 -17.12
C LYS A 16 7.53 -16.74 -17.29
N ARG A 17 6.30 -16.22 -17.31
CA ARG A 17 6.05 -14.77 -17.44
C ARG A 17 6.61 -13.99 -16.25
N VAL A 18 6.37 -14.49 -15.03
CA VAL A 18 6.83 -13.82 -13.80
C VAL A 18 8.34 -13.84 -13.67
N LYS A 19 9.01 -14.95 -14.00
CA LYS A 19 10.48 -15.02 -14.02
C LYS A 19 11.08 -14.01 -15.00
N LYS A 20 10.58 -13.99 -16.24
CA LYS A 20 11.05 -13.04 -17.27
C LYS A 20 10.81 -11.58 -16.86
N TYR A 21 9.70 -11.30 -16.20
CA TYR A 21 9.42 -9.98 -15.65
C TYR A 21 10.42 -9.61 -14.55
N ALA A 22 10.66 -10.51 -13.59
CA ALA A 22 11.59 -10.27 -12.50
C ALA A 22 13.02 -10.00 -13.01
N GLU A 23 13.50 -10.79 -13.98
CA GLU A 23 14.81 -10.59 -14.62
C GLU A 23 14.91 -9.24 -15.32
N LYS A 24 13.90 -8.87 -16.11
CA LYS A 24 13.87 -7.57 -16.81
C LYS A 24 13.92 -6.38 -15.85
N HIS A 25 13.37 -6.53 -14.65
CA HIS A 25 13.28 -5.49 -13.64
C HIS A 25 14.37 -5.61 -12.56
N GLY A 26 15.37 -6.49 -12.73
CA GLY A 26 16.48 -6.64 -11.79
C GLY A 26 16.07 -7.08 -10.38
N THR A 27 14.98 -7.84 -10.26
CA THR A 27 14.40 -8.25 -8.97
C THR A 27 14.15 -9.77 -8.94
N SER A 28 13.78 -10.29 -7.77
CA SER A 28 13.45 -11.70 -7.59
C SER A 28 11.93 -11.92 -7.60
N VAL A 29 11.49 -13.14 -7.92
CA VAL A 29 10.07 -13.51 -7.83
C VAL A 29 9.54 -13.35 -6.41
N SER A 30 10.35 -13.67 -5.40
CA SER A 30 9.99 -13.49 -3.99
C SER A 30 9.81 -12.01 -3.63
N ASN A 31 10.72 -11.14 -4.07
CA ASN A 31 10.59 -9.70 -3.82
C ASN A 31 9.35 -9.15 -4.54
N LEU A 32 9.09 -9.58 -5.78
CA LEU A 32 7.90 -9.19 -6.51
C LEU A 32 6.61 -9.58 -5.76
N PHE A 33 6.63 -10.77 -5.17
CA PHE A 33 5.52 -11.31 -4.40
C PHE A 33 5.33 -10.52 -3.11
N GLU A 34 6.39 -10.25 -2.36
CA GLU A 34 6.35 -9.43 -1.13
C GLU A 34 5.87 -8.00 -1.42
N ASP A 35 6.36 -7.35 -2.47
CA ASP A 35 5.97 -5.98 -2.84
C ASP A 35 4.50 -5.86 -3.26
N LYS A 36 3.94 -6.91 -3.89
CA LYS A 36 2.56 -6.89 -4.40
C LYS A 36 1.55 -7.41 -3.40
N LEU A 37 1.87 -8.50 -2.70
CA LEU A 37 0.95 -9.16 -1.78
C LEU A 37 1.16 -8.74 -0.33
N GLY A 38 2.36 -8.28 0.06
CA GLY A 38 2.60 -7.74 1.39
C GLY A 38 1.65 -6.60 1.75
N PRO A 39 1.51 -5.55 0.90
CA PRO A 39 0.56 -4.47 1.15
C PRO A 39 -0.91 -4.88 1.11
N MET A 40 -1.25 -5.99 0.44
CA MET A 40 -2.61 -6.52 0.43
C MET A 40 -2.90 -7.31 1.72
N ALA A 41 -1.97 -8.16 2.14
CA ALA A 41 -2.06 -8.91 3.40
C ALA A 41 -2.08 -7.96 4.62
N ALA A 42 -1.30 -6.87 4.58
CA ALA A 42 -1.30 -5.84 5.62
C ALA A 42 -2.57 -4.98 5.67
N LYS A 43 -3.48 -5.09 4.68
CA LYS A 43 -4.81 -4.47 4.73
C LYS A 43 -5.87 -5.41 5.32
N ASP A 44 -5.65 -6.72 5.18
CA ASP A 44 -6.54 -7.77 5.69
C ASP A 44 -6.24 -8.12 7.16
N GLU A 45 -4.97 -8.07 7.54
CA GLU A 45 -4.61 -7.94 8.93
C GLU A 45 -4.79 -6.48 9.34
N ASP A 46 -5.63 -6.21 10.35
CA ASP A 46 -5.66 -4.95 11.09
C ASP A 46 -4.33 -4.76 11.87
N ILE A 47 -3.18 -4.87 11.20
CA ILE A 47 -1.90 -4.41 11.70
C ILE A 47 -1.93 -2.90 11.54
N GLY A 48 -2.72 -2.25 12.40
CA GLY A 48 -2.79 -0.80 12.50
C GLY A 48 -1.39 -0.23 12.42
N PHE A 49 -1.15 0.58 11.38
CA PHE A 49 0.10 1.31 11.23
C PHE A 49 0.37 2.07 12.52
N THR A 50 1.26 1.54 13.35
CA THR A 50 1.63 2.14 14.63
C THR A 50 2.96 2.85 14.40
N PRO A 51 2.97 4.19 14.27
CA PRO A 51 4.21 4.92 14.10
C PRO A 51 5.13 4.69 15.31
N LYS A 52 6.44 4.65 15.08
CA LYS A 52 7.41 4.48 16.18
C LYS A 52 7.28 5.64 17.18
N PRO A 53 7.30 5.38 18.51
CA PRO A 53 7.22 6.43 19.51
C PRO A 53 8.39 7.43 19.34
N GLY A 54 8.08 8.72 19.39
CA GLY A 54 8.99 9.84 19.15
C GLY A 54 9.25 10.18 17.68
N SER A 55 8.75 9.39 16.73
CA SER A 55 8.95 9.66 15.30
C SER A 55 8.20 10.90 14.83
N LEU A 56 8.72 11.54 13.78
CA LEU A 56 8.01 12.63 13.11
C LEU A 56 6.62 12.16 12.64
N THR A 57 6.50 10.90 12.21
CA THR A 57 5.25 10.29 11.77
C THR A 57 4.21 10.19 12.90
N GLU A 58 4.61 9.85 14.12
CA GLU A 58 3.71 9.85 15.29
C GLU A 58 3.20 11.26 15.59
N LYS A 59 4.10 12.26 15.57
CA LYS A 59 3.74 13.67 15.82
C LYS A 59 2.75 14.19 14.77
N ILE A 60 2.97 13.84 13.50
CA ILE A 60 2.09 14.23 12.40
C ILE A 60 0.72 13.57 12.58
N ILE A 61 0.67 12.26 12.84
CA ILE A 61 -0.60 11.54 13.04
C ILE A 61 -1.35 12.06 14.28
N GLY A 62 -0.65 12.33 15.38
CA GLY A 62 -1.25 12.88 16.60
C GLY A 62 -1.72 14.33 16.47
N SER A 63 -1.14 15.09 15.52
CA SER A 63 -1.57 16.47 15.22
C SER A 63 -2.81 16.56 14.32
N LEU A 64 -3.15 15.46 13.63
CA LEU A 64 -4.38 15.38 12.85
C LEU A 64 -5.53 15.07 13.81
N ASN A 65 -6.32 16.09 14.14
CA ASN A 65 -7.59 15.92 14.84
C ASN A 65 -8.50 15.00 14.02
N ARG A 66 -8.50 13.70 14.33
CA ARG A 66 -9.51 12.72 13.89
C ARG A 66 -10.83 12.92 14.64
N SER A 67 -11.20 14.17 14.91
CA SER A 67 -12.51 14.51 15.45
C SER A 67 -13.55 14.35 14.33
N GLY A 68 -14.02 13.11 14.17
CA GLY A 68 -15.42 12.83 13.87
C GLY A 68 -15.92 12.92 12.43
N LYS A 69 -15.08 13.11 11.41
CA LYS A 69 -15.50 12.88 10.01
C LYS A 69 -14.33 12.33 9.19
N GLU A 70 -14.31 11.01 8.99
CA GLU A 70 -13.70 10.50 7.76
C GLU A 70 -14.41 11.21 6.61
N PRO A 71 -13.70 11.93 5.71
CA PRO A 71 -14.33 12.28 4.46
C PRO A 71 -14.55 10.95 3.73
N ALA A 72 -15.80 10.48 3.73
CA ALA A 72 -16.25 9.38 2.90
C ALA A 72 -16.13 9.83 1.43
N GLY A 73 -14.94 9.69 0.86
CA GLY A 73 -14.67 10.10 -0.52
C GLY A 73 -13.21 9.90 -0.90
N ASP A 74 -12.98 9.38 -2.10
CA ASP A 74 -11.65 9.24 -2.67
C ASP A 74 -10.97 10.63 -2.73
N TYR A 75 -9.70 10.72 -2.33
CA TYR A 75 -8.96 12.00 -2.27
C TYR A 75 -9.06 12.80 -3.58
N LYS A 76 -9.12 12.12 -4.74
CA LYS A 76 -9.26 12.78 -6.04
C LYS A 76 -10.60 13.47 -6.19
N GLU A 77 -11.67 12.93 -5.61
CA GLU A 77 -13.00 13.53 -5.68
C GLU A 77 -13.03 14.83 -4.88
N ILE A 78 -12.45 14.84 -3.67
CA ILE A 78 -12.35 16.04 -2.82
C ILE A 78 -11.56 17.14 -3.54
N VAL A 79 -10.40 16.79 -4.12
CA VAL A 79 -9.57 17.74 -4.87
C VAL A 79 -10.33 18.28 -6.08
N THR A 80 -11.05 17.43 -6.81
CA THR A 80 -11.83 17.85 -7.98
C THR A 80 -12.96 18.81 -7.61
N GLN A 81 -13.66 18.55 -6.50
CA GLN A 81 -14.74 19.40 -6.00
C GLN A 81 -14.22 20.79 -5.58
N GLU A 82 -13.10 20.84 -4.87
CA GLU A 82 -12.52 22.11 -4.40
C GLU A 82 -11.91 22.93 -5.56
N ILE A 83 -11.29 22.29 -6.55
CA ILE A 83 -10.83 22.97 -7.77
C ILE A 83 -12.02 23.56 -8.53
N ARG A 84 -13.12 22.80 -8.68
CA ARG A 84 -14.34 23.31 -9.33
C ARG A 84 -14.91 24.52 -8.60
N LYS A 85 -14.99 24.49 -7.26
CA LYS A 85 -15.44 25.66 -6.47
C LYS A 85 -14.56 26.89 -6.70
N LYS A 86 -13.23 26.72 -6.71
CA LYS A 86 -12.28 27.84 -6.83
C LYS A 86 -12.28 28.52 -8.19
N TYR A 87 -12.62 27.78 -9.25
CA TYR A 87 -12.58 28.26 -10.64
C TYR A 87 -13.97 28.36 -11.29
N SER A 88 -15.05 28.25 -10.51
CA SER A 88 -16.42 28.57 -10.94
C SER A 88 -16.98 29.83 -10.28
N GLU A 89 -16.10 30.79 -9.99
CA GLU A 89 -16.40 32.23 -9.89
C GLU A 89 -15.51 33.01 -10.87
#